data_AF-A0AB35G194-F1
#
_entry.id   AF-A0AB35G194-F1
#
_cell.length_a   1.000
_cell.length_b   1.000
_cell.length_c   1.000
_cell.angle_alpha   90.00
_cell.angle_beta   90.00
_cell.angle_gamma   90.00
#
_symmetry.space_group_name_H-M   'P 1'
#
loop_
_entity.id
_entity.type
_entity.pdbx_description
1 polymer ?
#
loop_
_entity_poly.entity_id
_entity_poly.type
_entity_poly.pdbx_seq_one_letter_code
_entity_poly.pdbx_strand_id
1 'polypeptide(L)'
;MLDKKIVRTVQKRQLANYVGSQRMQEEMALRKLLFRSNQWQKAQIIAVFLSTATEINTQPIIARAWSENKRTVVPKIINKQMVFVEITSGSSFRLGQMNIKEPIDSTVFDITLIDLAIVPGLAFTTHGERLGFGAGYYDRFLSLFSGDTVSLVLDVQLVTSLPIERHDQKVDHVLIQSK
;
A
#
# COMPACT_ATOMS: atom_id res chain seq x y z
N MET A 1 12.16 -23.99 -7.36
CA MET A 1 12.01 -22.80 -6.50
C MET A 1 11.34 -21.73 -7.36
N LEU A 2 10.26 -21.10 -6.91
CA LEU A 2 9.64 -20.01 -7.70
C LEU A 2 10.64 -18.84 -7.79
N ASP A 3 10.91 -18.36 -9.00
CA ASP A 3 11.72 -17.15 -9.20
C ASP A 3 10.84 -15.91 -8.99
N LYS A 4 11.21 -15.05 -8.03
CA LYS A 4 10.53 -13.76 -7.77
C LYS A 4 10.32 -12.95 -9.05
N LYS A 5 11.26 -12.98 -10.01
CA LYS A 5 11.16 -12.26 -11.29
C LYS A 5 10.03 -12.80 -12.17
N ILE A 6 9.84 -14.12 -12.20
CA ILE A 6 8.74 -14.77 -12.92
C ILE A 6 7.41 -14.38 -12.27
N VAL A 7 7.30 -14.52 -10.94
CA VAL A 7 6.06 -14.17 -10.22
C VAL A 7 5.71 -12.70 -10.42
N ARG A 8 6.67 -11.77 -10.32
CA ARG A 8 6.43 -10.34 -10.60
C ARG A 8 5.89 -10.10 -12.01
N THR A 9 6.45 -10.77 -13.01
CA THR A 9 6.01 -10.62 -14.41
C THR A 9 4.58 -11.09 -14.59
N VAL A 10 4.23 -12.25 -14.03
CA VAL A 10 2.87 -12.81 -14.08
C VAL A 10 1.88 -11.89 -13.37
N GLN A 11 2.17 -11.48 -12.13
CA GLN A 11 1.26 -10.64 -11.34
C GLN A 11 1.03 -9.27 -11.97
N LYS A 12 2.08 -8.62 -12.50
CA LYS A 12 1.93 -7.35 -13.22
C LYS A 12 0.96 -7.47 -14.38
N ARG A 13 1.07 -8.55 -15.16
CA ARG A 13 0.17 -8.82 -16.30
C ARG A 13 -1.27 -9.08 -15.83
N GLN A 14 -1.44 -9.87 -14.79
CA GLN A 14 -2.77 -10.15 -14.24
C GLN A 14 -3.44 -8.87 -13.72
N LEU A 15 -2.73 -8.06 -12.95
CA LEU A 15 -3.23 -6.77 -12.45
C LEU A 15 -3.56 -5.77 -13.57
N ALA A 16 -2.73 -5.72 -14.61
CA ALA A 16 -3.00 -4.87 -15.77
C ALA A 16 -4.28 -5.28 -16.52
N ASN A 17 -4.62 -6.58 -16.50
CA ASN A 17 -5.82 -7.12 -17.14
C ASN A 17 -7.03 -7.16 -16.20
N TYR A 18 -6.83 -6.98 -14.89
CA TYR A 18 -7.90 -6.99 -13.90
C TYR A 18 -8.51 -5.59 -13.80
N VAL A 19 -9.50 -5.33 -14.66
CA VAL A 19 -10.17 -4.04 -14.82
C VAL A 19 -11.69 -4.22 -14.88
N GLY A 20 -12.44 -3.12 -14.81
CA GLY A 20 -13.90 -3.12 -14.95
C GLY A 20 -14.66 -3.23 -13.62
N SER A 21 -15.96 -3.53 -13.72
CA SER A 21 -16.91 -3.45 -12.60
C SER A 21 -16.58 -4.40 -11.45
N GLN A 22 -16.09 -5.61 -11.75
CA GLN A 22 -15.72 -6.59 -10.73
C GLN A 22 -14.63 -6.04 -9.80
N ARG A 23 -13.54 -5.50 -10.36
CA ARG A 23 -12.50 -4.84 -9.57
C ARG A 23 -13.05 -3.69 -8.75
N MET A 24 -13.90 -2.84 -9.32
CA MET A 24 -14.46 -1.71 -8.58
C MET A 24 -15.31 -2.15 -7.38
N GLN A 25 -16.10 -3.22 -7.54
CA GLN A 25 -16.91 -3.79 -6.46
C GLN A 25 -16.03 -4.38 -5.36
N GLU A 26 -15.00 -5.11 -5.74
CA GLU A 26 -14.03 -5.68 -4.80
C GLU A 26 -13.27 -4.58 -4.04
N GLU A 27 -12.74 -3.57 -4.74
CA GLU A 27 -12.10 -2.42 -4.09
C GLU A 27 -13.05 -1.72 -3.12
N MET A 28 -14.36 -1.63 -3.45
CA MET A 28 -15.37 -1.08 -2.54
C MET A 28 -15.56 -1.95 -1.29
N ALA A 29 -15.61 -3.27 -1.45
CA ALA A 29 -15.73 -4.21 -0.35
C ALA A 29 -14.50 -4.14 0.58
N LEU A 30 -13.29 -4.17 0.01
CA LEU A 30 -12.04 -4.05 0.75
C LEU A 30 -11.94 -2.73 1.53
N ARG A 31 -12.36 -1.61 0.94
CA ARG A 31 -12.43 -0.32 1.64
C ARG A 31 -13.40 -0.35 2.82
N LYS A 32 -14.58 -0.98 2.67
CA LYS A 32 -15.53 -1.15 3.79
C LYS A 32 -14.94 -1.98 4.92
N LEU A 33 -14.18 -3.03 4.60
CA LEU A 33 -13.48 -3.84 5.60
C LEU A 33 -12.41 -3.01 6.32
N LEU A 34 -11.58 -2.26 5.58
CA LEU A 34 -10.58 -1.36 6.14
C LEU A 34 -11.24 -0.38 7.12
N PHE A 35 -12.27 0.34 6.71
CA PHE A 35 -12.90 1.36 7.55
C PHE A 35 -13.59 0.79 8.79
N ARG A 36 -13.93 -0.50 8.81
CA ARG A 36 -14.50 -1.18 9.99
C ARG A 36 -13.45 -1.83 10.89
N SER A 37 -12.20 -1.90 10.44
CA SER A 37 -11.11 -2.53 11.19
C SER A 37 -10.71 -1.71 12.42
N ASN A 38 -10.23 -2.39 13.46
CA ASN A 38 -9.72 -1.73 14.65
C ASN A 38 -8.51 -0.83 14.34
N GLN A 39 -7.66 -1.27 13.42
CA GLN A 39 -6.48 -0.56 12.95
C GLN A 39 -6.86 0.82 12.40
N TRP A 40 -7.86 0.88 11.51
CA TRP A 40 -8.36 2.14 10.98
C TRP A 40 -9.02 3.02 12.03
N GLN A 41 -9.88 2.44 12.87
CA GLN A 41 -10.65 3.20 13.86
C GLN A 41 -9.74 3.89 14.87
N LYS A 42 -8.67 3.22 15.31
CA LYS A 42 -7.72 3.75 16.30
C LYS A 42 -6.68 4.72 15.70
N ALA A 43 -6.22 4.48 14.48
CA ALA A 43 -5.16 5.27 13.85
C ALA A 43 -5.54 6.74 13.66
N GLN A 44 -4.62 7.65 13.98
CA GLN A 44 -4.74 9.10 13.72
C GLN A 44 -3.83 9.55 12.58
N ILE A 45 -2.68 8.91 12.40
CA ILE A 45 -1.72 9.18 11.33
C ILE A 45 -1.59 7.92 10.46
N ILE A 46 -2.00 8.05 9.20
CA ILE A 46 -2.05 6.94 8.25
C ILE A 46 -1.04 7.15 7.13
N ALA A 47 -0.10 6.21 6.99
CA ALA A 47 0.72 6.08 5.80
C ALA A 47 -0.03 5.39 4.67
N VAL A 48 -0.13 6.03 3.52
CA VAL A 48 -0.85 5.51 2.35
C VAL A 48 -0.10 5.88 1.07
N PHE A 49 0.03 4.93 0.15
CA PHE A 49 0.67 5.19 -1.14
C PHE A 49 -0.28 5.91 -2.09
N LEU A 50 0.28 6.69 -3.02
CA LEU A 50 -0.48 7.26 -4.13
C LEU A 50 -0.55 6.21 -5.25
N SER A 51 -1.72 5.60 -5.42
CA SER A 51 -1.91 4.43 -6.28
C SER A 51 -1.67 4.71 -7.76
N THR A 52 -1.01 3.78 -8.43
CA THR A 52 -0.96 3.70 -9.90
C THR A 52 -2.20 3.02 -10.49
N ALA A 53 -2.32 2.98 -11.81
CA ALA A 53 -3.47 2.36 -12.50
C ALA A 53 -3.65 0.85 -12.19
N THR A 54 -2.56 0.14 -11.88
CA THR A 54 -2.60 -1.31 -11.59
C THR A 54 -2.69 -1.63 -10.10
N GLU A 55 -2.65 -0.62 -9.23
CA GLU A 55 -2.83 -0.80 -7.78
C GLU A 55 -4.26 -0.46 -7.37
N ILE A 56 -4.67 -0.93 -6.18
CA ILE A 56 -5.95 -0.51 -5.60
C ILE A 56 -6.00 1.01 -5.49
N ASN A 57 -7.13 1.61 -5.89
CA ASN A 57 -7.29 3.06 -5.82
C ASN A 57 -7.32 3.54 -4.37
N THR A 58 -6.28 4.26 -3.95
CA THR A 58 -6.13 4.77 -2.57
C THR A 58 -6.75 6.16 -2.36
N GLN A 59 -7.16 6.85 -3.44
CA GLN A 59 -7.77 8.19 -3.32
C GLN A 59 -9.00 8.22 -2.39
N PRO A 60 -9.93 7.26 -2.43
CA PRO A 60 -11.07 7.22 -1.51
C PRO A 60 -10.66 6.97 -0.05
N ILE A 61 -9.53 6.31 0.18
CA ILE A 61 -8.98 6.07 1.53
C ILE A 61 -8.43 7.37 2.09
N ILE A 62 -7.66 8.11 1.29
CA ILE A 62 -7.13 9.44 1.65
C ILE A 62 -8.29 10.40 1.97
N ALA A 63 -9.30 10.43 1.10
CA ALA A 63 -10.49 11.26 1.31
C ALA A 63 -11.24 10.89 2.61
N ARG A 64 -11.37 9.58 2.91
CA ARG A 64 -11.99 9.12 4.15
C ARG A 64 -11.18 9.54 5.38
N ALA A 65 -9.86 9.36 5.36
CA ALA A 65 -8.98 9.77 6.45
C ALA A 65 -9.16 11.27 6.77
N TRP A 66 -9.10 12.13 5.75
CA TRP A 66 -9.32 13.57 5.93
C TRP A 66 -10.72 13.90 6.46
N SER A 67 -11.76 13.22 5.99
CA SER A 67 -13.13 13.43 6.50
C SER A 67 -13.31 13.02 7.97
N GLU A 68 -12.43 12.16 8.47
CA GLU A 68 -12.38 11.71 9.87
C GLU A 68 -11.32 12.45 10.69
N ASN A 69 -10.78 13.57 10.17
CA ASN A 69 -9.71 14.37 10.79
C ASN A 69 -8.41 13.60 11.07
N LYS A 70 -8.16 12.51 10.32
CA LYS A 70 -6.91 11.76 10.37
C LYS A 70 -5.88 12.43 9.46
N ARG A 71 -4.63 12.44 9.90
CA ARG A 71 -3.48 12.92 9.11
C ARG A 71 -3.06 11.82 8.14
N THR A 72 -2.66 12.21 6.93
CA THR A 72 -2.19 11.26 5.93
C THR A 72 -0.79 11.61 5.47
N VAL A 73 0.06 10.59 5.42
CA VAL A 73 1.43 10.71 4.93
C VAL A 73 1.62 9.78 3.74
N VAL A 74 2.35 10.23 2.74
CA VAL A 74 2.61 9.46 1.51
C VAL A 74 4.10 9.19 1.35
N PRO A 75 4.49 8.04 0.78
CA PRO A 75 5.88 7.74 0.52
C PRO A 75 6.42 8.63 -0.62
N LYS A 76 7.65 9.09 -0.45
CA LYS A 76 8.44 9.82 -1.45
C LYS A 76 9.85 9.24 -1.49
N ILE A 77 10.43 9.12 -2.67
CA ILE A 77 11.81 8.63 -2.81
C ILE A 77 12.77 9.83 -2.88
N ILE A 78 13.68 9.91 -1.91
CA ILE A 78 14.76 10.91 -1.87
C ILE A 78 16.07 10.15 -1.72
N ASN A 79 17.03 10.38 -2.63
CA ASN A 79 18.35 9.73 -2.58
C ASN A 79 18.30 8.19 -2.43
N LYS A 80 17.37 7.52 -3.14
CA LYS A 80 17.14 6.06 -3.05
C LYS A 80 16.69 5.57 -1.67
N GLN A 81 16.14 6.45 -0.84
CA GLN A 81 15.48 6.11 0.41
C GLN A 81 14.00 6.49 0.32
N MET A 82 13.14 5.67 0.93
CA MET A 82 11.73 5.99 1.06
C MET A 82 11.54 6.78 2.34
N VAL A 83 11.09 8.02 2.21
CA VAL A 83 10.66 8.88 3.31
C VAL A 83 9.15 9.07 3.23
N PHE A 84 8.53 9.53 4.31
CA PHE A 84 7.13 9.91 4.30
C PHE A 84 7.01 11.42 4.42
N VAL A 85 5.97 11.98 3.80
CA VAL A 85 5.65 13.41 3.87
C VAL A 85 4.15 13.56 4.05
N GLU A 86 3.73 14.53 4.86
CA GLU A 86 2.32 14.78 5.10
C GLU A 86 1.65 15.46 3.90
N ILE A 87 0.40 15.08 3.62
CA ILE A 87 -0.44 15.72 2.62
C ILE A 87 -1.77 16.18 3.21
N THR A 88 -2.27 17.28 2.68
CA THR A 88 -3.58 17.85 2.99
C THR A 88 -4.35 18.10 1.69
N SER A 89 -5.61 18.50 1.80
CA SER A 89 -6.42 18.92 0.64
C SER A 89 -5.83 20.11 -0.12
N GLY A 90 -4.98 20.93 0.53
CA GLY A 90 -4.28 22.06 -0.09
C GLY A 90 -2.89 21.71 -0.63
N SER A 91 -2.43 20.46 -0.50
CA SER A 91 -1.12 20.06 -1.00
C SER A 91 -1.04 20.12 -2.53
N SER A 92 0.04 20.72 -3.03
CA SER A 92 0.35 20.74 -4.46
C SER A 92 1.21 19.53 -4.84
N PHE A 93 0.91 18.95 -6.00
CA PHE A 93 1.59 17.78 -6.52
C PHE A 93 2.26 18.10 -7.86
N ARG A 94 3.43 17.50 -8.09
CA ARG A 94 4.07 17.44 -9.41
C ARG A 94 4.05 16.00 -9.91
N LEU A 95 4.18 15.82 -11.22
CA LEU A 95 4.42 14.49 -11.77
C LEU A 95 5.89 14.12 -11.49
N GLY A 96 6.11 13.05 -10.74
CA GLY A 96 7.43 12.51 -10.44
C GLY A 96 7.91 11.52 -11.52
N GLN A 97 8.98 10.81 -11.20
CA GLN A 97 9.41 9.68 -12.03
C GLN A 97 8.31 8.60 -12.05
N MET A 98 8.23 7.83 -13.13
CA MET A 98 7.23 6.75 -13.29
C MET A 98 5.75 7.22 -13.35
N ASN A 99 5.48 8.49 -13.66
CA ASN A 99 4.12 9.08 -13.74
C ASN A 99 3.32 9.04 -12.43
N ILE A 100 4.01 8.97 -11.29
CA ILE A 100 3.39 9.01 -9.96
C ILE A 100 3.34 10.46 -9.50
N LYS A 101 2.21 10.90 -8.93
CA LYS A 101 2.11 12.22 -8.32
C LYS A 101 3.00 12.26 -7.07
N GLU A 102 3.85 13.27 -6.96
CA GLU A 102 4.68 13.52 -5.79
C GLU A 102 4.31 14.87 -5.17
N PRO A 103 4.12 14.97 -3.84
CA PRO A 103 3.91 16.26 -3.19
C PRO A 103 5.16 17.14 -3.32
N ILE A 104 4.92 18.44 -3.57
CA ILE A 104 5.99 19.45 -3.74
C ILE A 104 6.64 19.77 -2.39
N ASP A 105 5.83 20.00 -1.35
CA ASP A 105 6.32 20.08 0.02
C ASP A 105 6.97 18.74 0.39
N SER A 106 8.12 18.83 1.02
CA SER A 106 9.06 17.73 1.23
C SER A 106 9.45 17.59 2.69
N THR A 107 8.72 18.23 3.61
CA THR A 107 9.01 18.10 5.04
C THR A 107 8.87 16.64 5.44
N VAL A 108 10.01 16.03 5.76
CA VAL A 108 10.09 14.61 6.12
C VAL A 108 9.33 14.40 7.42
N PHE A 109 8.41 13.44 7.37
CA PHE A 109 7.62 13.01 8.49
C PHE A 109 8.34 11.92 9.29
N ASP A 110 8.28 12.01 10.61
CA ASP A 110 8.83 10.99 11.50
C ASP A 110 7.97 9.72 11.46
N ILE A 111 8.55 8.62 11.00
CA ILE A 111 7.85 7.34 10.85
C ILE A 111 7.39 6.74 12.19
N THR A 112 8.00 7.15 13.31
CA THR A 112 7.63 6.66 14.65
C THR A 112 6.27 7.18 15.12
N LEU A 113 5.76 8.25 14.48
CA LEU A 113 4.45 8.82 14.75
C LEU A 113 3.33 8.20 13.89
N ILE A 114 3.68 7.34 12.93
CA ILE A 114 2.68 6.71 12.04
C ILE A 114 2.02 5.55 12.78
N ASP A 115 0.69 5.59 12.90
CA ASP A 115 -0.07 4.55 13.60
C ASP A 115 -0.36 3.35 12.70
N LEU A 116 -0.67 3.61 11.43
CA LEU A 116 -1.11 2.61 10.45
C LEU A 116 -0.46 2.84 9.10
N ALA A 117 0.15 1.79 8.54
CA ALA A 117 0.64 1.77 7.17
C ALA A 117 -0.22 0.89 6.25
N ILE A 118 -0.72 1.48 5.17
CA ILE A 118 -1.38 0.77 4.08
C ILE A 118 -0.31 0.38 3.06
N VAL A 119 0.00 -0.90 2.99
CA VAL A 119 1.17 -1.43 2.26
C VAL A 119 0.75 -2.00 0.90
N PRO A 120 1.34 -1.55 -0.23
CA PRO A 120 1.10 -2.10 -1.56
C PRO A 120 1.92 -3.36 -1.84
N GLY A 121 1.54 -4.10 -2.87
CA GLY A 121 2.26 -5.29 -3.34
C GLY A 121 1.66 -5.86 -4.63
N LEU A 122 2.40 -6.77 -5.28
CA LEU A 122 1.98 -7.47 -6.50
C LEU A 122 1.28 -8.80 -6.21
N ALA A 123 1.69 -9.47 -5.14
CA ALA A 123 1.07 -10.69 -4.65
C ALA A 123 1.17 -10.77 -3.14
N PHE A 124 0.23 -11.48 -2.54
CA PHE A 124 0.13 -11.70 -1.11
C PHE A 124 -0.30 -13.14 -0.82
N THR A 125 0.13 -13.68 0.31
CA THR A 125 -0.48 -14.88 0.90
C THR A 125 -1.42 -14.47 2.04
N THR A 126 -2.32 -15.37 2.45
CA THR A 126 -3.20 -15.14 3.61
C THR A 126 -2.45 -14.98 4.92
N HIS A 127 -1.17 -15.38 4.97
CA HIS A 127 -0.29 -15.25 6.12
C HIS A 127 0.52 -13.94 6.15
N GLY A 128 0.17 -12.96 5.30
CA GLY A 128 0.82 -11.64 5.29
C GLY A 128 2.11 -11.58 4.49
N GLU A 129 2.57 -12.67 3.88
CA GLU A 129 3.72 -12.61 2.98
C GLU A 129 3.38 -11.79 1.76
N ARG A 130 4.30 -10.95 1.31
CA ARG A 130 4.08 -10.08 0.15
C ARG A 130 5.23 -10.13 -0.83
N LEU A 131 4.91 -9.93 -2.10
CA LEU A 131 5.87 -9.68 -3.16
C LEU A 131 5.71 -8.26 -3.68
N GLY A 132 6.69 -7.40 -3.40
CA GLY A 132 6.74 -6.04 -3.93
C GLY A 132 7.28 -5.94 -5.35
N PHE A 133 7.38 -4.71 -5.86
CA PHE A 133 7.83 -4.40 -7.22
C PHE A 133 9.32 -4.65 -7.51
N GLY A 134 10.13 -4.90 -6.47
CA GLY A 134 11.52 -5.35 -6.60
C GLY A 134 12.60 -4.39 -6.09
N ALA A 135 12.26 -3.14 -5.75
CA ALA A 135 13.22 -2.16 -5.24
C ALA A 135 13.49 -2.28 -3.71
N GLY A 136 12.71 -3.09 -3.00
CA GLY A 136 12.87 -3.34 -1.55
C GLY A 136 12.56 -2.14 -0.64
N TYR A 137 11.89 -1.09 -1.13
CA TYR A 137 11.60 0.10 -0.33
C TYR A 137 10.72 -0.21 0.88
N TYR A 138 9.63 -0.94 0.67
CA TYR A 138 8.76 -1.35 1.77
C TYR A 138 9.44 -2.37 2.69
N ASP A 139 10.32 -3.25 2.20
CA ASP A 139 11.03 -4.20 3.08
C ASP A 139 11.94 -3.45 4.07
N ARG A 140 12.66 -2.43 3.59
CA ARG A 140 13.49 -1.57 4.45
C ARG A 140 12.63 -0.75 5.43
N PHE A 141 11.54 -0.14 4.96
CA PHE A 141 10.65 0.62 5.82
C PHE A 141 10.00 -0.24 6.91
N LEU A 142 9.41 -1.38 6.52
CA LEU A 142 8.72 -2.26 7.46
C LEU A 142 9.66 -2.87 8.49
N SER A 143 10.95 -3.06 8.18
CA SER A 143 11.94 -3.52 9.16
C SER A 143 12.21 -2.52 10.29
N LEU A 144 11.81 -1.26 10.12
CA LEU A 144 11.96 -0.18 11.10
C LEU A 144 10.62 0.31 11.65
N PHE A 145 9.51 -0.17 11.11
CA PHE A 145 8.16 0.30 11.43
C PHE A 145 7.54 -0.55 12.52
N SER A 146 6.98 0.10 13.54
CA SER A 146 6.37 -0.58 14.70
C SER A 146 4.87 -0.38 14.82
N GLY A 147 4.25 0.40 13.93
CA GLY A 147 2.80 0.57 13.88
C GLY A 147 2.11 -0.59 13.16
N ASP A 148 0.79 -0.55 13.09
CA ASP A 148 -0.01 -1.60 12.44
C ASP A 148 0.19 -1.54 10.91
N THR A 149 0.28 -2.70 10.26
CA THR A 149 0.33 -2.79 8.80
C THR A 149 -0.87 -3.52 8.22
N VAL A 150 -1.46 -2.93 7.18
CA VAL A 150 -2.63 -3.49 6.49
C VAL A 150 -2.40 -3.46 4.97
N SER A 151 -2.74 -4.56 4.30
CA SER A 151 -2.84 -4.58 2.83
C SER A 151 -4.27 -4.92 2.41
N LEU A 152 -4.80 -4.14 1.47
CA LEU A 152 -6.05 -4.45 0.77
C LEU A 152 -5.66 -5.27 -0.46
N VAL A 153 -6.06 -6.53 -0.48
CA VAL A 153 -5.60 -7.52 -1.45
C VAL A 153 -6.75 -7.93 -2.34
N LEU A 154 -6.63 -7.62 -3.62
CA LEU A 154 -7.54 -8.12 -4.65
C LEU A 154 -7.33 -9.63 -4.80
N ASP A 155 -8.39 -10.36 -5.19
CA ASP A 155 -8.40 -11.80 -5.42
C ASP A 155 -7.29 -12.21 -6.40
N VAL A 156 -7.04 -11.39 -7.42
CA VAL A 156 -5.98 -11.61 -8.42
C VAL A 156 -4.56 -11.51 -7.83
N GLN A 157 -4.40 -10.86 -6.69
CA GLN A 157 -3.12 -10.74 -5.97
C GLN A 157 -2.90 -11.88 -4.97
N LEU A 158 -3.94 -12.67 -4.66
CA LEU A 158 -3.84 -13.74 -3.67
C LEU A 158 -3.18 -14.98 -4.28
N VAL A 159 -2.12 -15.47 -3.65
CA VAL A 159 -1.40 -16.68 -4.07
C VAL A 159 -1.19 -17.62 -2.88
N THR A 160 -1.04 -18.92 -3.15
CA THR A 160 -0.86 -19.94 -2.11
C THR A 160 0.49 -19.85 -1.41
N SER A 161 1.54 -19.45 -2.14
CA SER A 161 2.91 -19.37 -1.61
C SER A 161 3.74 -18.38 -2.41
N LEU A 162 4.70 -17.76 -1.74
CA LEU A 162 5.69 -16.88 -2.37
C LEU A 162 7.11 -17.38 -2.09
N PRO A 163 8.06 -17.15 -3.01
CA PRO A 163 9.47 -17.36 -2.73
C PRO A 163 9.99 -16.25 -1.81
N ILE A 164 9.89 -16.47 -0.50
CA ILE A 164 10.27 -15.50 0.54
C ILE A 164 11.73 -15.67 0.95
N GLU A 165 12.42 -14.55 1.17
CA GLU A 165 13.79 -14.44 1.63
C GLU A 165 13.82 -13.79 3.02
N ARG A 166 14.93 -13.95 3.77
CA ARG A 166 15.04 -13.49 5.17
C ARG A 166 14.78 -12.00 5.40
N HIS A 167 14.97 -11.18 4.37
CA HIS A 167 14.79 -9.73 4.46
C HIS A 167 13.41 -9.25 4.02
N ASP A 168 12.59 -10.13 3.43
CA ASP A 168 11.22 -9.76 3.04
C ASP A 168 10.36 -9.59 4.29
N GLN A 169 9.66 -8.46 4.37
CA GLN A 169 8.80 -8.16 5.51
C GLN A 169 7.34 -8.50 5.18
N LYS A 170 6.67 -9.18 6.12
CA LYS A 170 5.24 -9.46 6.06
C LYS A 170 4.43 -8.22 6.44
N VAL A 171 3.14 -8.27 6.16
CA VAL A 171 2.15 -7.36 6.77
C VAL A 171 1.35 -8.10 7.83
N ASP A 172 0.87 -7.38 8.83
CA ASP A 172 0.15 -7.94 9.98
C ASP A 172 -1.26 -8.36 9.59
N HIS A 173 -1.90 -7.58 8.71
CA HIS A 173 -3.29 -7.77 8.32
C HIS A 173 -3.45 -7.77 6.80
N VAL A 174 -4.02 -8.87 6.30
CA VAL A 174 -4.42 -9.02 4.90
C VAL A 174 -5.93 -8.94 4.83
N LEU A 175 -6.45 -7.86 4.22
CA LEU A 175 -7.87 -7.73 3.94
C LEU A 175 -8.15 -8.34 2.57
N ILE A 176 -9.00 -9.37 2.57
CA ILE A 176 -9.53 -10.04 1.38
C ILE A 176 -11.05 -9.98 1.41
N GLN A 177 -11.70 -10.06 0.25
CA GLN A 177 -13.14 -10.23 0.20
C GLN A 177 -13.50 -11.67 0.60
N SER A 178 -14.37 -11.84 1.59
CA SER A 178 -14.97 -13.14 1.86
C SER A 178 -15.82 -13.57 0.66
N LYS A 179 -15.57 -14.78 0.14
CA LYS A 179 -16.39 -15.41 -0.88
C LYS A 179 -17.70 -15.94 -0.29
#